data_AF-A0A432JES1-F1
#
_entry.id   AF-A0A432JES1-F1
#
_cell.length_a   1.000
_cell.length_b   1.000
_cell.length_c   1.000
_cell.angle_alpha   90.00
_cell.angle_beta   90.00
_cell.angle_gamma   90.00
#
_symmetry.space_group_name_H-M   'P 1'
#
loop_
_entity.id
_entity.type
_entity.pdbx_description
1 polymer ?
#
loop_
_entity_poly.entity_id
_entity_poly.type
_entity_poly.pdbx_seq_one_letter_code
_entity_poly.pdbx_strand_id
1 'polypeptide(L)' 'MNSLDEIARLVRQCSDCELGRGRKNAVPGEGSPDADLMIIGEGPGAQEDLLGRPFVGRAGQFLDELLG' A
#
# COMPACT_ATOMS: atom_id res chain seq x y z
N MET A 1 -4.61 -17.33 8.33
CA MET A 1 -4.04 -16.02 7.94
C MET A 1 -4.10 -15.13 9.16
N ASN A 2 -3.01 -15.07 9.94
CA ASN A 2 -3.06 -14.44 11.26
C ASN A 2 -2.04 -13.30 11.45
N SER A 3 -1.39 -12.82 10.38
CA SER A 3 -0.53 -11.62 10.45
C SER A 3 -0.60 -10.76 9.20
N LEU A 4 -0.31 -9.45 9.36
CA LEU A 4 -0.21 -8.52 8.24
C LEU A 4 0.89 -8.93 7.26
N ASP A 5 1.98 -9.55 7.74
CA ASP A 5 3.06 -10.06 6.87
C ASP A 5 2.59 -11.21 5.96
N GLU A 6 1.72 -12.09 6.48
CA GLU A 6 1.16 -13.18 5.68
C GLU A 6 0.24 -12.63 4.58
N ILE A 7 -0.60 -11.66 4.93
CA ILE A 7 -1.47 -10.96 3.97
C ILE A 7 -0.63 -10.23 2.92
N ALA A 8 0.40 -9.50 3.34
CA ALA A 8 1.29 -8.77 2.44
C ALA A 8 1.98 -9.70 1.43
N ARG A 9 2.37 -10.90 1.85
CA ARG A 9 2.95 -11.92 0.95
C ARG A 9 1.95 -12.36 -0.12
N LEU A 10 0.70 -12.60 0.26
CA LEU A 10 -0.38 -13.00 -0.66
C LEU A 10 -0.70 -11.89 -1.65
N VAL A 11 -0.85 -10.65 -1.18
CA VAL A 11 -1.13 -9.48 -2.03
C VAL A 11 -0.02 -9.26 -3.06
N ARG A 12 1.26 -9.44 -2.67
CA ARG A 12 2.40 -9.33 -3.59
C ARG A 12 2.34 -10.34 -4.75
N GLN A 13 1.74 -11.51 -4.52
CA GLN A 13 1.62 -12.58 -5.52
C GLN A 13 0.26 -12.58 -6.25
N CYS A 14 -0.72 -11.80 -5.78
CA CYS A 14 -2.07 -11.80 -6.33
C CYS A 14 -2.08 -11.35 -7.80
N SER A 15 -2.71 -12.16 -8.67
CA SER A 15 -2.89 -11.88 -10.10
C SER A 15 -4.34 -12.09 -10.56
N ASP A 16 -5.29 -12.00 -9.61
CA ASP A 16 -6.70 -12.32 -9.80
C ASP A 16 -7.45 -11.28 -10.67
N CYS A 17 -6.81 -10.17 -11.03
CA CYS A 17 -7.35 -9.16 -11.94
C CYS A 17 -6.25 -8.54 -12.83
N GLU A 18 -6.66 -7.78 -13.85
CA GLU A 18 -5.74 -7.15 -14.82
C GLU A 18 -4.74 -6.17 -14.16
N LEU A 19 -5.12 -5.54 -13.04
CA LEU A 19 -4.21 -4.66 -12.30
C LEU A 19 -2.98 -5.42 -11.76
N GLY A 20 -3.17 -6.68 -11.36
CA GLY A 20 -2.06 -7.52 -10.90
C GLY A 20 -1.07 -7.88 -11.99
N ARG A 21 -1.48 -7.81 -13.26
CA ARG A 21 -0.62 -8.07 -14.43
C ARG A 21 0.12 -6.82 -14.90
N GLY A 22 -0.44 -5.63 -14.66
CA GLY A 22 0.12 -4.35 -15.13
C GLY A 22 1.02 -3.61 -14.14
N ARG A 23 0.95 -3.93 -12.84
CA ARG A 23 1.74 -3.28 -11.78
C ARG A 23 3.22 -3.67 -11.81
N LYS A 24 4.10 -2.77 -11.38
CA LYS A 24 5.49 -3.10 -11.03
C LYS A 24 5.58 -3.74 -9.66
N ASN A 25 4.90 -3.16 -8.67
CA ASN A 25 4.87 -3.69 -7.30
C ASN A 25 3.45 -3.65 -6.75
N ALA A 26 3.08 -4.69 -6.00
CA ALA A 26 1.90 -4.59 -5.14
C ALA A 26 2.21 -3.71 -3.93
N VAL A 27 1.19 -3.00 -3.43
CA VAL A 27 1.29 -2.14 -2.26
C VAL A 27 0.29 -2.64 -1.20
N PRO A 28 0.67 -3.62 -0.36
CA PRO A 28 -0.23 -4.24 0.61
C PRO A 28 -0.61 -3.34 1.80
N GLY A 29 0.01 -2.15 1.92
CA GLY A 29 -0.04 -1.32 3.12
C GLY A 29 1.19 -1.52 4.00
N GLU A 30 1.41 -0.59 4.91
CA GLU A 30 2.46 -0.61 5.93
C GLU A 30 1.96 0.08 7.20
N GLY A 31 2.52 -0.27 8.36
CA GLY A 31 2.14 0.30 9.65
C GLY A 31 2.19 -0.72 10.78
N SER A 32 1.90 -0.25 12.00
CA SER A 32 1.77 -1.12 13.16
C SER A 32 0.47 -1.94 13.08
N PRO A 33 0.50 -3.26 13.35
CA PRO A 33 -0.72 -4.05 13.55
C PRO A 33 -1.60 -3.54 14.70
N ASP A 34 -0.99 -2.82 15.65
CA ASP A 34 -1.63 -2.25 16.84
C ASP A 34 -1.94 -0.75 16.70
N ALA A 35 -1.96 -0.21 15.47
CA ALA A 35 -2.27 1.19 15.24
C ALA A 35 -3.73 1.52 15.59
N ASP A 36 -3.95 2.61 16.33
CA ASP A 36 -5.31 3.10 16.65
C ASP A 36 -6.04 3.70 15.43
N LEU A 37 -5.29 4.08 14.39
CA LEU A 37 -5.80 4.70 13.17
C LEU A 37 -5.26 3.98 11.94
N MET A 38 -6.17 3.62 11.03
CA MET A 38 -5.86 3.09 9.69
C MET A 38 -6.34 4.06 8.62
N ILE A 39 -5.46 4.41 7.68
CA ILE A 39 -5.78 5.30 6.55
C ILE A 39 -5.88 4.46 5.28
N ILE A 40 -6.99 4.59 4.55
CA ILE A 40 -7.28 3.84 3.32
C ILE A 40 -7.48 4.82 2.17
N GLY A 41 -6.63 4.73 1.15
CA GLY A 41 -6.75 5.48 -0.11
C GLY A 41 -7.49 4.70 -1.19
N GLU A 42 -7.55 5.24 -2.41
CA GLU A 42 -8.20 4.60 -3.57
C GLU A 42 -7.37 3.45 -4.14
N GLY A 43 -6.12 3.72 -4.51
CA GLY A 43 -5.20 2.75 -5.10
C GLY A 43 -3.79 3.32 -5.29
N PRO A 44 -2.78 2.48 -5.60
CA PRO A 44 -1.40 2.94 -5.78
C PRO A 44 -1.26 3.87 -6.98
N GLY A 45 -0.64 5.03 -6.77
CA GLY A 45 -0.17 5.91 -7.84
C GLY A 45 1.14 5.41 -8.47
N ALA A 46 1.69 6.19 -9.41
CA ALA A 46 2.88 5.80 -10.14
C ALA A 46 4.13 5.65 -9.23
N GLN A 47 4.26 6.47 -8.20
CA GLN A 47 5.40 6.41 -7.28
C GLN A 47 5.23 5.26 -6.28
N GLU A 48 4.01 5.02 -5.81
CA GLU A 48 3.64 3.89 -4.96
C GLU A 48 3.88 2.56 -5.70
N ASP A 49 3.44 2.44 -6.95
CA ASP A 49 3.71 1.25 -7.78
C ASP A 49 5.21 1.05 -8.02
N LEU A 50 5.98 2.13 -8.22
CA LEU A 50 7.42 2.02 -8.41
C LEU A 50 8.15 1.56 -7.14
N LEU A 51 7.74 2.04 -5.97
CA LEU A 51 8.44 1.82 -4.70
C LEU A 51 7.84 0.67 -3.87
N GLY A 52 6.63 0.21 -4.18
CA GLY A 52 5.93 -0.82 -3.43
C GLY A 52 5.46 -0.36 -2.03
N ARG A 53 5.28 0.94 -1.83
CA ARG A 53 4.90 1.57 -0.55
C ARG A 53 3.73 2.54 -0.73
N PRO A 54 2.78 2.63 0.20
CA PRO A 54 1.64 3.53 0.10
C PRO A 54 2.04 4.98 0.42
N PHE A 55 1.29 5.95 -0.12
CA PHE A 55 1.41 7.38 0.23
C PHE A 55 2.84 7.96 0.15
N VAL A 56 3.60 7.62 -0.89
CA VAL A 56 4.98 8.14 -1.07
C VAL A 56 5.08 9.27 -2.10
N GLY A 57 4.04 9.48 -2.91
CA GLY A 57 3.92 10.57 -3.87
C GLY A 57 3.46 11.89 -3.25
N ARG A 58 3.20 12.89 -4.10
CA ARG A 58 2.81 14.25 -3.66
C ARG A 58 1.59 14.28 -2.72
N ALA A 59 0.60 13.44 -2.98
CA ALA A 59 -0.59 13.36 -2.13
C ALA A 59 -0.28 12.77 -0.75
N GLY A 60 0.66 11.82 -0.69
CA GLY A 60 1.14 11.25 0.57
C GLY A 60 1.98 12.24 1.37
N GLN A 61 2.87 12.99 0.72
CA GLN A 61 3.62 14.08 1.35
C GLN A 61 2.69 15.14 1.96
N PHE A 62 1.62 15.51 1.24
CA PHE A 62 0.61 16.41 1.77
C PHE A 62 -0.19 15.80 2.93
N LEU A 63 -0.48 14.50 2.88
CA LEU A 63 -1.10 13.79 4.01
C LEU A 63 -0.19 13.83 5.25
N ASP A 64 1.12 13.62 5.07
CA ASP A 64 2.09 13.71 6.16
C ASP A 64 2.09 15.13 6.78
N GLU A 65 2.08 16.19 5.96
CA GLU A 65 1.97 17.57 6.44
C GLU A 65 0.70 17.85 7.26
N LEU A 66 -0.41 17.17 6.95
CA LEU A 66 -1.67 17.29 7.70
C LEU A 66 -1.65 16.51 9.02
N LEU A 67 -0.87 15.43 9.10
CA LEU A 67 -0.79 14.54 10.25
C LEU A 67 0.34 14.93 11.23
N GLY A 68 1.40 15.60 10.75
CA GLY A 68 2.49 16.17 11.55
C GLY A 68 3.86 15.62 11.21
#